data_AF-A0A257JB28-F1
#
_entry.id   AF-A0A257JB28-F1
#
_cell.length_a   1.000
_cell.length_b   1.000
_cell.length_c   1.000
_cell.angle_alpha   90.00
_cell.angle_beta   90.00
_cell.angle_gamma   90.00
#
_symmetry.space_group_name_H-M   'P 1'
#
loop_
_entity.id
_entity.type
_entity.pdbx_description
1 polymer ?
#
loop_
_entity_poly.entity_id
_entity_poly.type
_entity_poly.pdbx_seq_one_letter_code
_entity_poly.pdbx_strand_id
1 'polypeptide(L)'
;MAPFAGIFGLIGFAGLAGLRTPVDKARSGAGVRLLGLLGLVGLAGIWIPGAGAVGAAGALGLWNHQNPKLALGGKRGWLWLAGLPCLLPALF
;
A
#
# COMPACT_ATOMS: atom_id res chain seq x y z
N MET A 1 12.78 16.68 -5.63
CA MET A 1 13.06 15.33 -5.07
C MET A 1 11.94 14.34 -5.42
N ALA A 2 11.64 14.15 -6.71
CA ALA A 2 10.55 13.27 -7.17
C ALA A 2 10.92 11.78 -7.42
N PRO A 3 12.17 11.36 -7.76
CA PRO A 3 12.39 10.01 -8.30
C PRO A 3 12.31 8.88 -7.25
N PHE A 4 12.55 9.17 -5.97
CA PHE A 4 12.57 8.15 -4.92
C PHE A 4 11.18 7.83 -4.35
N ALA A 5 10.19 8.71 -4.53
CA ALA A 5 8.84 8.51 -3.99
C ALA A 5 8.14 7.27 -4.58
N GLY A 6 8.38 6.97 -5.86
CA GLY A 6 7.85 5.78 -6.53
C GLY A 6 8.39 4.45 -5.96
N ILE A 7 9.57 4.46 -5.35
CA ILE A 7 10.18 3.27 -4.75
C ILE A 7 9.37 2.79 -3.55
N PHE A 8 8.83 3.73 -2.75
CA PHE A 8 7.92 3.38 -1.66
C PHE A 8 6.63 2.74 -2.19
N GLY A 9 6.14 3.19 -3.36
CA GLY A 9 5.00 2.59 -4.05
C GLY A 9 5.20 1.12 -4.40
N LEU A 10 6.43 0.68 -4.67
CA LEU A 10 6.73 -0.71 -4.99
C LEU A 10 6.44 -1.67 -3.83
N ILE A 11 6.45 -1.18 -2.59
CA ILE A 11 6.04 -1.96 -1.41
C ILE A 11 4.57 -2.40 -1.55
N GLY A 12 3.75 -1.59 -2.20
CA GLY A 12 2.33 -1.86 -2.47
C GLY A 12 2.07 -3.16 -3.24
N PHE A 13 2.99 -3.57 -4.11
CA PHE A 13 2.87 -4.82 -4.88
C PHE A 13 2.84 -6.07 -3.99
N ALA A 14 3.33 -5.98 -2.74
CA ALA A 14 3.15 -7.06 -1.78
C ALA A 14 1.67 -7.42 -1.60
N GLY A 15 0.75 -6.45 -1.72
CA GLY A 15 -0.70 -6.67 -1.68
C GLY A 15 -1.21 -7.72 -2.67
N LEU A 16 -0.58 -7.83 -3.85
CA LEU A 16 -0.95 -8.82 -4.88
C LEU A 16 -0.70 -10.26 -4.45
N ALA A 17 0.19 -10.49 -3.49
CA ALA A 17 0.38 -11.83 -2.92
C ALA A 17 -0.92 -12.36 -2.29
N GLY A 18 -1.81 -11.46 -1.83
CA GLY A 18 -3.12 -11.81 -1.29
C GLY A 18 -4.12 -12.31 -2.35
N LEU A 19 -3.87 -12.05 -3.64
CA LEU A 19 -4.66 -12.65 -4.73
C LEU A 19 -4.26 -14.11 -4.96
N ARG A 20 -2.97 -14.42 -4.80
CA ARG A 20 -2.45 -15.79 -4.95
C ARG A 20 -2.76 -16.65 -3.72
N THR A 21 -2.68 -16.07 -2.53
CA THR A 21 -3.08 -16.72 -1.28
C THR A 21 -4.17 -15.90 -0.61
N PRO A 22 -5.45 -16.21 -0.86
CA PRO A 22 -6.54 -15.45 -0.28
C PRO A 22 -6.53 -15.56 1.24
N VAL A 23 -6.95 -14.47 1.86
CA VAL A 23 -7.06 -14.36 3.31
C VAL A 23 -8.35 -15.04 3.79
N ASP A 24 -8.30 -15.58 5.00
CA ASP A 24 -9.49 -16.10 5.67
C ASP A 24 -10.56 -15.01 5.85
N LYS A 25 -11.80 -15.31 5.45
CA LYS A 25 -12.94 -14.40 5.60
C LYS A 25 -13.34 -14.23 7.07
N ALA A 26 -13.06 -15.22 7.92
CA ALA A 26 -13.37 -15.16 9.35
C ALA A 26 -12.37 -14.29 10.15
N ARG A 27 -11.24 -13.88 9.54
CA ARG A 27 -10.25 -13.04 10.23
C ARG A 27 -10.67 -11.58 10.30
N SER A 28 -10.55 -11.03 11.51
CA SER A 28 -10.68 -9.60 11.79
C SER A 28 -9.71 -8.73 10.99
N GLY A 29 -10.04 -7.44 10.85
CA GLY A 29 -9.19 -6.46 10.15
C GLY A 29 -9.49 -6.27 8.67
N ALA A 30 -10.70 -6.62 8.20
CA ALA A 30 -11.14 -6.37 6.83
C ALA A 30 -11.03 -4.89 6.44
N GLY A 31 -11.37 -3.95 7.34
CA GLY A 31 -11.25 -2.51 7.08
C GLY A 31 -9.82 -2.08 6.75
N VAL A 32 -8.83 -2.58 7.48
CA VAL A 32 -7.42 -2.29 7.22
C VAL A 32 -6.94 -2.89 5.90
N ARG A 33 -7.44 -4.08 5.54
CA ARG A 33 -7.13 -4.69 4.25
C ARG A 33 -7.75 -3.93 3.08
N LEU A 34 -8.92 -3.34 3.27
CA LEU A 34 -9.56 -2.46 2.28
C LEU A 34 -8.77 -1.17 2.05
N LEU A 35 -8.04 -0.66 3.05
CA LEU A 35 -7.06 0.43 2.83
C LEU A 35 -5.98 0.03 1.82
N GLY A 36 -5.74 -1.27 1.63
CA GLY A 36 -4.93 -1.80 0.53
C GLY A 36 -5.36 -1.31 -0.84
N LEU A 37 -6.66 -1.10 -1.08
CA LEU A 37 -7.16 -0.59 -2.36
C LEU A 37 -6.68 0.84 -2.65
N LEU A 38 -6.40 1.65 -1.63
CA LEU A 38 -5.82 2.97 -1.79
C LEU A 38 -4.41 2.90 -2.43
N GLY A 39 -3.72 1.76 -2.32
CA GLY A 39 -2.45 1.54 -3.00
C GLY A 39 -2.54 1.63 -4.52
N LEU A 40 -3.72 1.40 -5.12
CA LEU A 40 -3.92 1.57 -6.56
C LEU A 40 -3.82 3.05 -6.98
N VAL A 41 -4.12 3.99 -6.07
CA VAL A 41 -3.89 5.43 -6.29
C VAL A 41 -2.40 5.69 -6.50
N GLY A 42 -1.52 4.85 -5.95
CA GLY A 42 -0.08 4.91 -6.20
C GLY A 42 0.33 4.77 -7.67
N LEU A 43 -0.49 4.11 -8.50
CA LEU A 43 -0.25 4.02 -9.95
C LEU A 43 -0.40 5.38 -10.64
N ALA A 44 -1.20 6.29 -10.07
CA ALA A 44 -1.27 7.67 -10.53
C ALA A 44 0.07 8.40 -10.36
N GLY A 45 1.02 7.85 -9.60
CA GLY A 45 2.40 8.32 -9.47
C GLY A 45 3.18 8.42 -10.79
N ILE A 46 2.71 7.77 -11.85
CA ILE A 46 3.26 7.92 -13.20
C ILE A 46 2.99 9.33 -13.76
N TRP A 47 1.87 9.95 -13.40
CA TRP A 47 1.44 11.27 -13.87
C TRP A 47 1.50 12.35 -12.81
N ILE A 48 1.29 11.98 -11.54
CA ILE A 48 1.19 12.90 -10.39
C ILE A 48 2.43 12.71 -9.51
N PRO A 49 3.33 13.72 -9.43
CA PRO A 49 4.46 13.68 -8.51
C PRO A 49 3.99 13.41 -7.08
N GLY A 50 4.65 12.47 -6.39
CA GLY A 50 4.35 12.13 -4.99
C GLY A 50 3.20 11.13 -4.79
N ALA A 51 2.31 10.93 -5.77
CA ALA A 51 1.27 9.90 -5.66
C ALA A 51 1.84 8.48 -5.54
N GLY A 52 3.00 8.23 -6.15
CA GLY A 52 3.71 6.95 -6.04
C GLY A 52 3.99 6.51 -4.60
N ALA A 53 4.24 7.44 -3.68
CA ALA A 53 4.53 7.10 -2.28
C ALA A 53 3.31 6.54 -1.53
N VAL A 54 2.10 6.92 -1.95
CA VAL A 54 0.83 6.39 -1.41
C VAL A 54 0.61 4.94 -1.85
N GLY A 55 1.31 4.48 -2.89
CA GLY A 55 1.24 3.09 -3.38
C GLY A 55 1.60 2.04 -2.33
N ALA A 56 2.43 2.37 -1.34
CA ALA A 56 2.75 1.50 -0.22
C ALA A 56 1.51 1.00 0.54
N ALA A 57 0.40 1.75 0.50
CA ALA A 57 -0.87 1.36 1.12
C ALA A 57 -1.33 0.00 0.60
N GLY A 58 -1.00 -0.38 -0.64
CA GLY A 58 -1.29 -1.67 -1.25
C GLY A 58 -0.89 -2.88 -0.40
N ALA A 59 0.20 -2.76 0.35
CA ALA A 59 0.64 -3.84 1.22
C ALA A 59 -0.31 -4.08 2.40
N LEU A 60 -1.08 -3.08 2.87
CA LEU A 60 -2.04 -3.22 3.98
C LEU A 60 -3.09 -4.31 3.72
N GLY A 61 -3.34 -4.67 2.46
CA GLY A 61 -4.14 -5.84 2.07
C GLY A 61 -3.68 -7.15 2.74
N LEU A 62 -2.40 -7.27 3.08
CA LEU A 62 -1.82 -8.43 3.76
C LEU A 62 -1.74 -8.30 5.28
N TRP A 63 -2.10 -7.17 5.89
CA TRP A 63 -1.78 -6.86 7.29
C TRP A 63 -1.99 -8.03 8.26
N ASN A 64 -3.15 -8.67 8.19
CA ASN A 64 -3.55 -9.75 9.09
C ASN A 64 -3.54 -11.11 8.38
N HIS A 65 -2.66 -11.32 7.41
CA HIS A 65 -2.60 -12.59 6.68
C HIS A 65 -2.28 -13.76 7.62
N GLN A 66 -2.84 -14.93 7.32
CA GLN A 66 -2.52 -16.19 8.02
C GLN A 66 -1.01 -16.49 8.09
N ASN A 67 -0.28 -16.18 7.02
CA ASN A 67 1.16 -16.35 6.98
C ASN A 67 1.82 -15.13 7.65
N PRO A 68 2.59 -15.33 8.75
CA PRO A 68 3.22 -14.24 9.49
C PRO A 68 4.22 -13.44 8.64
N LYS A 69 4.83 -14.05 7.62
CA LYS A 69 5.74 -13.36 6.70
C LYS A 69 4.99 -12.35 5.82
N LEU A 70 3.79 -12.71 5.35
CA LEU A 70 2.92 -11.82 4.57
C LEU A 70 2.30 -10.73 5.44
N ALA A 71 1.91 -11.07 6.68
CA ALA A 71 1.44 -10.11 7.67
C ALA A 71 2.49 -9.03 7.98
N LEU A 72 3.76 -9.43 8.12
CA LEU A 72 4.87 -8.49 8.31
C LEU A 72 5.02 -7.54 7.11
N GLY A 73 4.94 -8.08 5.89
CA GLY A 73 4.92 -7.29 4.67
C GLY A 73 3.75 -6.31 4.65
N GLY A 74 2.57 -6.74 5.08
CA GLY A 74 1.40 -5.87 5.10
C GLY A 74 1.43 -4.78 6.17
N LYS A 75 2.06 -5.02 7.32
CA LYS A 75 2.27 -3.98 8.34
C LYS A 75 3.21 -2.87 7.84
N ARG A 76 4.16 -3.18 6.96
CA ARG A 76 4.99 -2.17 6.27
C ARG A 76 4.17 -1.29 5.34
N GLY A 77 2.94 -1.68 5.01
CA GLY A 77 2.03 -0.84 4.25
C GLY A 77 1.77 0.51 4.91
N TRP A 78 1.86 0.62 6.24
CA TRP A 78 1.73 1.89 6.98
C TRP A 78 2.70 3.00 6.56
N LEU A 79 3.82 2.65 5.91
CA LEU A 79 4.73 3.65 5.34
C LEU A 79 4.05 4.57 4.33
N TRP A 80 2.87 4.21 3.80
CA TRP A 80 2.07 5.06 2.92
C TRP A 80 1.74 6.43 3.51
N LEU A 81 1.61 6.54 4.84
CA LEU A 81 1.35 7.82 5.51
C LEU A 81 2.50 8.81 5.34
N ALA A 82 3.75 8.32 5.23
CA ALA A 82 4.90 9.16 4.92
C ALA A 82 4.85 9.72 3.48
N GLY A 83 4.01 9.13 2.61
CA GLY A 83 3.75 9.61 1.25
C GLY A 83 2.74 10.76 1.18
N LEU A 84 1.90 10.98 2.20
CA LEU A 84 0.89 12.05 2.23
C LEU A 84 1.50 13.45 2.05
N PRO A 85 2.58 13.85 2.76
CA PRO A 85 3.22 15.15 2.54
C PRO A 85 3.75 15.36 1.12
N CYS A 86 3.99 14.29 0.36
CA CYS A 86 4.43 14.35 -1.02
C CYS A 86 3.27 14.46 -2.01
N LEU A 87 2.11 13.86 -1.69
CA LEU A 87 0.88 13.91 -2.48
C LEU A 87 0.14 15.24 -2.33
N LEU A 88 0.00 15.75 -1.10
CA LEU A 88 -0.84 16.92 -0.81
C LEU A 88 -0.47 18.17 -1.64
N PRO A 89 0.81 18.54 -1.81
CA PRO A 89 1.18 19.69 -2.64
C PRO A 89 0.94 19.49 -4.14
N ALA A 90 0.67 18.27 -4.60
CA ALA A 90 0.36 17.99 -6.01
C ALA A 90 -1.14 18.05 -6.31
N LEU A 91 -2.00 18.20 -5.29
CA LEU A 91 -3.46 18.25 -5.40
C LEU A 91 -4.05 19.67 -5.28
N PHE A 92 -3.27 20.65 -4.84
CA PHE A 92 -3.64 22.06 -4.67
C PHE A 92 -2.69 22.95 -5.47
#